data_AF-A0A0R3R6V2-F1
#
_entry.id   AF-A0A0R3R6V2-F1
#
_cell.length_a   1.000
_cell.length_b   1.000
_cell.length_c   1.000
_cell.angle_alpha   90.00
_cell.angle_beta   90.00
_cell.angle_gamma   90.00
#
_symmetry.space_group_name_H-M   'P 1'
#
loop_
_entity.id
_entity.type
_entity.pdbx_description
1 polymer ?
#
loop_
_entity_poly.entity_id
_entity_poly.type
_entity_poly.pdbx_seq_one_letter_code
_entity_poly.pdbx_strand_id
1 'polypeptide(L)'
;MVALLSIFAVWLQVLNWRKRGTADGFSSINLVLPVLMMGCWLRHGYMTNDFTNIFINTINLIVFVGYIIAFAFYQPCRRYLCLQLFALFFTLFCIFSYVNWQPNDVAADVMGSIAAAMQIISLGGQIYEIKRAISFGHTEFIPAEMQFGIFLLAIQWTIFGILIDNYYIAVSLSIF
;
A
#
# COMPACT_ATOMS: atom_id res chain seq x y z
N MET A 1 3.45 16.79 -1.98
CA MET A 1 4.69 16.35 -2.66
C MET A 1 4.77 14.82 -2.74
N VAL A 2 4.62 14.11 -1.62
CA VAL A 2 4.56 12.63 -1.52
C VAL A 2 3.55 11.95 -2.45
N ALA A 3 2.27 12.37 -2.39
CA ALA A 3 1.21 11.77 -3.21
C ALA A 3 1.47 11.97 -4.71
N LEU A 4 2.19 13.02 -5.10
CA LEU A 4 2.52 13.29 -6.50
C LEU A 4 3.61 12.35 -7.02
N LEU A 5 4.57 11.96 -6.18
CA LEU A 5 5.61 10.99 -6.56
C LEU A 5 5.05 9.58 -6.73
N SER A 6 4.16 9.15 -5.84
CA SER A 6 3.47 7.86 -5.97
C SER A 6 2.53 7.85 -7.18
N ILE A 7 1.78 8.94 -7.42
CA ILE A 7 0.96 9.11 -8.64
C ILE A 7 1.84 9.06 -9.89
N PHE A 8 2.98 9.74 -9.91
CA PHE A 8 3.89 9.78 -11.06
C PHE A 8 4.47 8.39 -11.38
N ALA A 9 4.93 7.66 -10.36
CA ALA A 9 5.44 6.31 -10.53
C ALA A 9 4.37 5.34 -11.09
N VAL A 10 3.15 5.42 -10.54
CA VAL A 10 1.99 4.66 -11.04
C VAL A 10 1.71 4.99 -12.51
N TRP A 11 1.76 6.28 -12.85
CA TRP A 11 1.48 6.75 -14.21
C TRP A 11 2.51 6.24 -15.22
N LEU A 12 3.80 6.27 -14.87
CA LEU A 12 4.87 5.70 -15.71
C LEU A 12 4.67 4.21 -15.97
N GLN A 13 4.22 3.46 -14.96
CA GLN A 13 4.02 2.02 -15.10
C GLN A 13 2.81 1.69 -15.99
N VAL A 14 1.71 2.44 -15.85
CA VAL A 14 0.57 2.33 -16.77
C VAL A 14 0.97 2.66 -18.22
N LEU A 15 1.82 3.68 -18.42
CA LEU A 15 2.36 3.97 -19.76
C LEU A 15 3.20 2.80 -20.31
N ASN A 16 3.98 2.13 -19.48
CA ASN A 16 4.75 0.96 -19.89
C ASN A 16 3.83 -0.20 -20.31
N TRP A 17 2.76 -0.46 -19.56
CA TRP A 17 1.77 -1.46 -19.98
C TRP A 17 1.07 -1.07 -21.27
N ARG A 18 0.75 0.21 -21.46
CA ARG A 18 0.19 0.73 -22.71
C ARG A 18 1.13 0.49 -23.89
N LYS A 19 2.43 0.78 -23.73
CA LYS A 19 3.46 0.55 -24.77
C LYS A 19 3.63 -0.93 -25.09
N ARG A 20 3.59 -1.79 -24.08
CA ARG A 20 3.71 -3.26 -24.22
C ARG A 20 2.42 -3.92 -24.72
N GLY A 21 1.28 -3.24 -24.58
CA GLY A 21 -0.06 -3.79 -24.83
C GLY A 21 -0.54 -4.78 -23.76
N THR A 22 0.25 -5.05 -22.72
CA THR A 22 -0.05 -6.04 -21.69
C THR A 22 0.64 -5.71 -20.35
N ALA A 23 -0.01 -6.10 -19.25
CA ALA A 23 0.55 -6.11 -17.90
C ALA A 23 1.06 -7.51 -17.48
N ASP A 24 1.23 -8.42 -18.44
CA ASP A 24 1.76 -9.76 -18.17
C ASP A 24 3.18 -9.72 -17.58
N GLY A 25 3.44 -10.62 -16.63
CA GLY A 25 4.67 -10.63 -15.82
C GLY A 25 4.70 -9.63 -14.66
N PHE A 26 3.72 -8.72 -14.51
CA PHE A 26 3.61 -7.88 -13.31
C PHE A 26 2.70 -8.52 -12.26
N SER A 27 3.13 -8.51 -11.00
CA SER A 27 2.33 -9.04 -9.89
C SER A 27 1.35 -7.99 -9.35
N SER A 28 0.09 -8.38 -9.16
CA SER A 28 -0.92 -7.53 -8.51
C SER A 28 -0.71 -7.36 -7.00
N ILE A 29 0.18 -8.14 -6.37
CA ILE A 29 0.35 -8.12 -4.92
C ILE A 29 0.82 -6.75 -4.39
N ASN A 30 1.66 -6.06 -5.17
CA ASN A 30 2.13 -4.71 -4.88
C ASN A 30 1.04 -3.64 -5.02
N LEU A 31 -0.09 -4.00 -5.60
CA LEU A 31 -1.25 -3.12 -5.72
C LEU A 31 -2.23 -3.39 -4.58
N VAL A 32 -2.42 -4.65 -4.22
CA VAL A 32 -3.45 -5.07 -3.26
C VAL A 32 -3.00 -4.87 -1.81
N LEU A 33 -1.75 -5.19 -1.46
CA LEU A 33 -1.29 -5.05 -0.07
C LEU A 33 -1.29 -3.60 0.44
N PRO A 34 -0.88 -2.58 -0.34
CA PRO A 34 -1.00 -1.19 0.10
C PRO A 34 -2.46 -0.76 0.33
N VAL A 35 -3.42 -1.29 -0.44
CA VAL A 35 -4.85 -1.00 -0.23
C VAL A 35 -5.34 -1.56 1.11
N LEU A 36 -4.89 -2.75 1.51
CA LEU A 36 -5.20 -3.33 2.84
C LEU A 36 -4.72 -2.40 3.96
N MET A 37 -3.46 -1.98 3.86
CA MET A 37 -2.84 -1.05 4.80
C MET A 37 -3.57 0.29 4.86
N MET A 38 -3.85 0.93 3.72
CA MET A 38 -4.56 2.21 3.68
C MET A 38 -5.97 2.09 4.25
N GLY A 39 -6.67 0.98 3.99
CA GLY A 39 -7.97 0.70 4.58
C GLY A 39 -7.93 0.66 6.12
N CYS A 40 -6.89 0.05 6.69
CA CYS A 40 -6.68 0.00 8.14
C CYS A 40 -6.37 1.39 8.72
N TRP A 41 -5.46 2.15 8.10
CA TRP A 41 -5.14 3.52 8.54
C TRP A 41 -6.32 4.48 8.40
N LEU A 42 -7.09 4.38 7.31
CA LEU A 42 -8.30 5.17 7.13
C LEU A 42 -9.32 4.90 8.24
N ARG A 43 -9.53 3.62 8.58
CA ARG A 43 -10.42 3.24 9.68
C ARG A 43 -9.93 3.81 11.01
N HIS A 44 -8.63 3.71 11.29
CA HIS A 44 -8.03 4.30 12.48
C HIS A 44 -8.24 5.83 12.53
N GLY A 45 -7.99 6.54 11.43
CA GLY A 45 -8.19 7.99 11.35
C GLY A 45 -9.63 8.43 11.64
N TYR A 46 -10.64 7.66 11.19
CA TYR A 46 -12.03 7.91 11.56
C TYR A 46 -12.32 7.68 13.05
N MET A 47 -11.66 6.72 13.69
CA MET A 47 -11.85 6.44 15.12
C MET A 47 -11.19 7.51 16.01
N THR A 48 -10.10 8.13 15.55
CA THR A 48 -9.36 9.15 16.29
C THR A 48 -9.69 10.58 15.87
N ASN A 49 -10.57 10.78 14.88
CA ASN A 49 -10.86 12.07 14.25
C ASN A 49 -9.60 12.77 13.69
N ASP A 50 -8.60 12.00 13.23
CA ASP A 50 -7.40 12.52 12.59
C ASP A 50 -7.67 12.82 11.11
N PHE A 51 -8.05 14.07 10.82
CA PHE A 51 -8.31 14.54 9.46
C PHE A 51 -7.13 14.38 8.50
N THR A 52 -5.89 14.48 9.00
CA THR A 52 -4.70 14.32 8.16
C THR A 52 -4.59 12.88 7.67
N ASN A 53 -4.77 11.92 8.58
CA ASN A 53 -4.74 10.50 8.28
C ASN A 53 -5.87 10.10 7.32
N ILE A 54 -7.09 10.59 7.58
CA ILE A 54 -8.25 10.38 6.70
C ILE A 54 -7.97 10.90 5.29
N PHE A 55 -7.52 12.16 5.18
CA PHE A 55 -7.29 12.80 3.89
C PHE A 55 -6.23 12.06 3.07
N ILE A 56 -5.07 11.78 3.67
CA ILE A 56 -3.95 11.15 2.96
C ILE A 56 -4.32 9.74 2.49
N ASN A 57 -4.91 8.91 3.35
CA ASN A 57 -5.27 7.55 2.98
C ASN A 57 -6.43 7.50 1.96
N THR A 58 -7.38 8.42 2.03
CA THR A 58 -8.47 8.53 1.05
C THR A 58 -7.93 8.86 -0.34
N ILE A 59 -7.05 9.87 -0.45
CA ILE A 59 -6.44 10.23 -1.73
C ILE A 59 -5.61 9.08 -2.29
N ASN A 60 -4.79 8.42 -1.46
CA ASN A 60 -4.00 7.28 -1.90
C ASN A 60 -4.87 6.09 -2.36
N LEU A 61 -5.97 5.81 -1.67
CA LEU A 61 -6.91 4.76 -2.07
C LEU A 61 -7.53 5.04 -3.44
N ILE A 62 -7.95 6.28 -3.71
CA ILE A 62 -8.50 6.66 -5.02
C ILE A 62 -7.48 6.40 -6.13
N VAL A 63 -6.22 6.78 -5.91
CA VAL A 63 -5.12 6.56 -6.86
C VAL A 63 -4.89 5.06 -7.08
N PHE A 64 -4.81 4.26 -6.01
CA PHE A 64 -4.57 2.81 -6.10
C PHE A 64 -5.74 2.05 -6.72
N VAL A 65 -6.99 2.47 -6.48
CA VAL A 65 -8.17 1.92 -7.17
C VAL A 65 -8.07 2.19 -8.67
N GLY A 66 -7.74 3.41 -9.08
CA GLY A 66 -7.48 3.74 -10.49
C GLY A 66 -6.38 2.87 -11.08
N TYR A 67 -5.33 2.60 -10.31
CA TYR A 67 -4.22 1.77 -10.74
C TYR A 67 -4.61 0.29 -10.90
N ILE A 68 -5.37 -0.26 -9.96
CA ILE A 68 -5.90 -1.63 -10.04
C ILE A 68 -6.83 -1.78 -11.25
N ILE A 69 -7.65 -0.77 -11.55
CA ILE A 69 -8.51 -0.76 -12.75
C ILE A 69 -7.66 -0.79 -14.01
N ALA A 70 -6.63 0.05 -14.10
CA ALA A 70 -5.71 0.07 -15.24
C ALA A 70 -4.97 -1.28 -15.39
N PHE A 71 -4.47 -1.84 -14.28
CA PHE A 71 -3.83 -3.16 -14.28
C PHE A 71 -4.81 -4.24 -14.75
N ALA A 72 -6.03 -4.26 -14.24
CA ALA A 72 -7.05 -5.23 -14.65
C ALA A 72 -7.36 -5.12 -16.15
N PHE A 73 -7.39 -3.90 -16.70
CA PHE A 73 -7.60 -3.66 -18.13
C PHE A 73 -6.49 -4.30 -18.99
N TYR A 74 -5.23 -4.11 -18.63
CA TYR A 74 -4.07 -4.61 -19.38
C TYR A 74 -3.67 -6.06 -19.03
N GLN A 75 -4.21 -6.67 -17.97
CA GLN A 75 -3.85 -8.01 -17.53
C GLN A 75 -4.62 -9.10 -18.31
N PRO A 76 -3.95 -10.03 -19.02
CA PRO A 76 -4.64 -11.08 -19.78
C PRO A 76 -5.40 -12.08 -18.90
N CYS A 77 -4.88 -12.40 -17.72
CA CYS A 77 -5.52 -13.31 -16.76
C CYS A 77 -5.72 -12.64 -15.39
N ARG A 78 -6.99 -12.43 -15.01
CA ARG A 78 -7.36 -11.70 -13.79
C ARG A 78 -7.57 -12.60 -12.56
N ARG A 79 -7.39 -13.92 -12.69
CA ARG A 79 -7.69 -14.89 -11.62
C ARG A 79 -7.00 -14.54 -10.30
N TYR A 80 -5.69 -14.25 -10.35
CA TYR A 80 -4.93 -13.88 -9.16
C TYR A 80 -5.38 -12.55 -8.56
N LEU A 81 -5.65 -11.55 -9.40
CA LEU A 81 -6.17 -10.26 -8.95
C LEU A 81 -7.51 -10.43 -8.24
N CYS A 82 -8.46 -11.18 -8.83
CA CYS A 82 -9.77 -11.42 -8.22
C CYS A 82 -9.65 -12.14 -6.87
N LEU A 83 -8.81 -13.17 -6.78
CA LEU A 83 -8.55 -13.87 -5.51
C LEU A 83 -7.92 -12.96 -4.45
N GLN A 84 -6.96 -12.12 -4.85
CA GLN A 84 -6.32 -11.16 -3.95
C GLN A 84 -7.28 -10.07 -3.48
N LEU A 85 -8.15 -9.56 -4.36
CA LEU A 85 -9.20 -8.59 -3.98
C LEU A 85 -10.23 -9.21 -3.05
N PHE A 86 -10.64 -10.46 -3.30
CA PHE A 86 -11.50 -11.18 -2.38
C PHE A 86 -10.84 -11.33 -1.00
N ALA A 87 -9.57 -11.77 -0.96
CA ALA A 87 -8.82 -11.90 0.28
C ALA A 87 -8.63 -10.56 1.00
N LEU A 88 -8.42 -9.48 0.26
CA LEU A 88 -8.35 -8.11 0.79
C LEU A 88 -9.64 -7.72 1.51
N PHE A 89 -10.79 -7.81 0.82
CA PHE A 89 -12.07 -7.41 1.41
C PHE A 89 -12.48 -8.32 2.56
N PHE A 90 -12.22 -9.62 2.46
CA PHE A 90 -12.46 -10.56 3.54
C PHE A 90 -11.59 -10.24 4.76
N THR A 91 -10.30 -9.98 4.56
CA THR A 91 -9.38 -9.59 5.65
C THR A 91 -9.83 -8.28 6.32
N LEU A 92 -10.17 -7.25 5.53
CA LEU A 92 -10.68 -5.98 6.07
C LEU A 92 -11.96 -6.19 6.88
N PHE A 93 -12.89 -7.01 6.38
CA PHE A 93 -14.11 -7.36 7.08
C PHE A 93 -13.81 -8.03 8.44
N CYS A 94 -12.90 -9.00 8.47
CA CYS A 94 -12.48 -9.66 9.71
C CYS A 94 -11.83 -8.70 10.70
N ILE A 95 -10.91 -7.84 10.24
CA ILE A 95 -10.23 -6.84 11.07
C ILE A 95 -11.25 -5.86 11.66
N PHE A 96 -12.12 -5.27 10.82
CA PHE A 96 -13.09 -4.29 11.28
C PHE A 96 -14.13 -4.91 12.22
N SER A 97 -14.53 -6.16 11.95
CA SER A 97 -15.40 -6.90 12.86
C SER A 97 -14.71 -7.14 14.21
N TYR A 98 -13.45 -7.58 14.22
CA TYR A 98 -12.69 -7.78 15.45
C TYR A 98 -12.54 -6.49 16.27
N VAL A 99 -12.23 -5.36 15.62
CA VAL A 99 -12.10 -4.05 16.28
C VAL A 99 -13.43 -3.57 16.85
N ASN A 100 -14.55 -3.78 16.14
CA ASN A 100 -15.88 -3.43 16.64
C ASN A 100 -16.29 -4.21 17.92
N TRP A 101 -15.66 -5.35 18.17
CA TRP A 101 -15.92 -6.15 19.38
C TRP A 101 -15.03 -5.75 20.56
N GLN A 102 -14.06 -4.85 20.34
CA GLN A 102 -13.23 -4.33 21.42
C GLN A 102 -13.98 -3.27 22.22
N PRO A 103 -13.65 -3.10 23.52
CA PRO A 103 -14.13 -1.98 24.31
C PRO A 103 -13.78 -0.63 23.66
N ASN A 104 -14.71 0.33 23.72
CA ASN A 104 -14.60 1.61 23.01
C ASN A 104 -13.34 2.41 23.39
N ASP A 105 -12.86 2.26 24.62
CA ASP A 105 -11.67 2.91 25.16
C ASP A 105 -10.35 2.38 24.59
N VAL A 106 -10.31 1.13 24.10
CA VAL A 106 -9.11 0.51 23.52
C VAL A 106 -9.21 0.24 22.02
N ALA A 107 -10.41 0.30 21.44
CA ALA A 107 -10.64 -0.06 20.05
C ALA A 107 -9.78 0.74 19.06
N ALA A 108 -9.56 2.03 19.33
CA ALA A 108 -8.70 2.89 18.51
C ALA A 108 -7.24 2.43 18.55
N ASP A 109 -6.69 2.16 19.73
CA ASP A 109 -5.31 1.70 19.91
C ASP A 109 -5.07 0.32 19.27
N VAL A 110 -6.06 -0.58 19.37
CA VAL A 110 -6.03 -1.89 18.70
C VAL A 110 -6.00 -1.69 17.18
N MET A 111 -6.85 -0.82 16.63
CA MET A 111 -6.88 -0.53 15.19
C MET A 111 -5.58 0.12 14.71
N GLY A 112 -5.00 1.04 15.49
CA GLY A 112 -3.70 1.66 15.19
C GLY A 112 -2.57 0.64 15.16
N SER A 113 -2.56 -0.29 16.11
CA SER A 113 -1.57 -1.39 16.17
C SER A 113 -1.69 -2.32 14.95
N ILE A 114 -2.92 -2.67 14.55
CA ILE A 114 -3.17 -3.47 13.35
C ILE A 114 -2.75 -2.70 12.09
N ALA A 115 -3.05 -1.40 12.00
CA ALA A 115 -2.67 -0.58 10.86
C ALA A 115 -1.14 -0.50 10.69
N ALA A 116 -0.39 -0.35 11.79
CA ALA A 116 1.06 -0.41 11.78
C ALA A 116 1.59 -1.79 11.34
N ALA A 117 0.99 -2.88 11.82
CA ALA A 117 1.36 -4.23 11.37
C ALA A 117 1.10 -4.42 9.87
N MET A 118 -0.04 -3.94 9.36
CA MET A 118 -0.37 -4.00 7.93
C MET A 118 0.55 -3.12 7.08
N GLN A 119 1.03 -1.99 7.62
CA GLN A 119 2.05 -1.16 6.97
C GLN A 119 3.35 -1.95 6.75
N ILE A 120 3.81 -2.70 7.76
CA ILE A 120 4.98 -3.57 7.61
C ILE A 120 4.70 -4.70 6.61
N ILE A 121 3.55 -5.37 6.70
CA ILE A 121 3.16 -6.44 5.77
C ILE A 121 3.09 -5.94 4.33
N SER A 122 2.68 -4.68 4.11
CA SER A 122 2.62 -4.10 2.76
C SER A 122 3.98 -4.04 2.06
N LEU A 123 5.08 -3.99 2.84
CA LEU A 123 6.45 -4.08 2.33
C LEU A 123 6.78 -5.47 1.78
N GLY A 124 6.04 -6.50 2.18
CA GLY A 124 6.22 -7.87 1.69
C GLY A 124 6.11 -8.00 0.18
N GLY A 125 5.31 -7.15 -0.47
CA GLY A 125 5.25 -7.08 -1.94
C GLY A 125 6.61 -6.68 -2.57
N GLN A 126 7.31 -5.74 -1.95
CA GLN A 126 8.62 -5.27 -2.41
C GLN A 126 9.67 -6.38 -2.27
N ILE A 127 9.66 -7.09 -1.13
CA ILE A 127 10.53 -8.26 -0.90
C ILE A 127 10.26 -9.36 -1.93
N TYR A 128 8.98 -9.58 -2.27
CA TYR A 128 8.58 -10.54 -3.29
C TYR A 128 9.14 -10.18 -4.68
N GLU A 129 9.09 -8.91 -5.06
CA GLU A 129 9.69 -8.47 -6.33
C GLU A 129 11.21 -8.62 -6.36
N ILE A 130 11.92 -8.29 -5.26
CA ILE A 130 13.37 -8.53 -5.15
C ILE A 130 13.68 -10.01 -5.36
N LYS A 131 12.94 -10.90 -4.68
CA LYS A 131 13.10 -12.35 -4.86
C LYS A 131 12.85 -12.78 -6.30
N ARG A 132 11.82 -12.21 -6.96
CA ARG A 132 11.53 -12.49 -8.37
C ARG A 132 12.66 -12.04 -9.29
N ALA A 133 13.20 -10.84 -9.09
CA ALA A 133 14.31 -10.33 -9.90
C ALA A 133 15.56 -11.20 -9.78
N ILE A 134 15.89 -11.65 -8.56
CA ILE A 134 16.99 -12.60 -8.33
C ILE A 134 16.71 -13.92 -9.07
N SER A 135 15.49 -14.44 -8.97
CA SER A 135 15.11 -15.71 -9.60
C SER A 135 15.09 -15.66 -11.13
N PHE A 136 14.72 -14.53 -11.74
CA PHE A 136 14.70 -14.36 -13.18
C PHE A 136 16.05 -13.92 -13.75
N GLY A 137 16.96 -13.41 -12.92
CA GLY A 137 18.26 -12.90 -13.35
C GLY A 137 18.20 -11.55 -14.07
N HIS A 138 17.07 -10.86 -14.04
CA HIS A 138 16.89 -9.52 -14.61
C HIS A 138 15.91 -8.67 -13.80
N THR A 139 16.04 -7.34 -13.87
CA THR A 139 15.28 -6.35 -13.08
C THR A 139 14.20 -5.63 -13.88
N GLU A 140 13.79 -6.17 -15.04
CA GLU A 140 12.81 -5.53 -15.94
C GLU A 140 11.49 -5.17 -15.24
N PHE A 141 11.14 -5.89 -14.17
CA PHE A 141 9.92 -5.67 -13.39
C PHE A 141 10.10 -4.78 -12.15
N ILE A 142 11.32 -4.32 -11.85
CA ILE A 142 11.66 -3.39 -10.75
C ILE A 142 12.25 -2.10 -11.35
N PRO A 143 11.42 -1.09 -11.67
CA PRO A 143 11.95 0.19 -12.15
C PRO A 143 12.76 0.88 -11.04
N ALA A 144 14.03 1.18 -11.31
CA ALA A 144 14.95 1.75 -10.33
C ALA A 144 14.50 3.14 -9.86
N GLU A 145 13.93 3.94 -10.77
CA GLU A 145 13.42 5.28 -10.51
C GLU A 145 12.29 5.24 -9.46
N MET A 146 11.47 4.19 -9.50
CA MET A 146 10.39 3.99 -8.54
C MET A 146 10.94 3.68 -7.15
N GLN A 147 12.00 2.88 -7.04
CA GLN A 147 12.57 2.52 -5.74
C GLN A 147 13.28 3.69 -5.06
N PHE A 148 13.99 4.53 -5.81
CA PHE A 148 14.55 5.78 -5.27
C PHE A 148 13.47 6.73 -4.75
N GLY A 149 12.34 6.84 -5.45
CA GLY A 149 11.20 7.65 -5.01
C GLY A 149 10.59 7.16 -3.70
N ILE A 150 10.44 5.84 -3.53
CA ILE A 150 9.88 5.26 -2.30
C ILE A 150 10.89 5.36 -1.13
N PHE A 151 12.18 5.23 -1.38
CA PHE A 151 13.22 5.42 -0.36
C PHE A 151 13.22 6.83 0.23
N LEU A 152 13.22 7.86 -0.63
CA LEU A 152 13.13 9.26 -0.19
C LEU A 152 11.82 9.54 0.57
N LEU A 153 10.75 8.88 0.15
CA LEU A 153 9.45 8.98 0.80
C LEU A 153 9.48 8.40 2.22
N ALA A 154 10.08 7.23 2.41
CA ALA A 154 10.21 6.60 3.70
C ALA A 154 11.03 7.44 4.69
N ILE A 155 12.12 8.06 4.22
CA ILE A 155 12.91 9.02 5.00
C ILE A 155 12.03 10.20 5.45
N GLN A 156 11.28 10.81 4.52
CA GLN A 156 10.45 11.96 4.84
C GLN A 156 9.40 11.64 5.91
N TRP A 157 8.75 10.48 5.81
CA TRP A 157 7.72 10.06 6.76
C TRP A 157 8.27 9.62 8.11
N THR A 158 9.47 9.03 8.12
CA THR A 158 10.19 8.74 9.37
C THR A 158 10.47 10.04 10.13
N ILE A 159 11.00 11.05 9.43
CA ILE A 159 11.24 12.39 10.01
C ILE A 159 9.92 12.99 10.51
N PHE A 160 8.84 12.92 9.71
CA PHE A 160 7.53 13.43 10.13
C PHE A 160 7.03 12.74 11.39
N GLY A 161 7.08 11.41 11.47
CA GLY A 161 6.65 10.64 12.64
C GLY A 161 7.41 11.02 13.91
N ILE A 162 8.72 11.27 13.80
CA ILE A 162 9.56 11.78 14.90
C ILE A 162 9.09 13.19 15.32
N LEU A 163 8.79 14.08 14.37
CA LEU A 163 8.41 15.47 14.66
C LEU A 163 7.04 15.63 15.34
N ILE A 164 6.13 14.66 15.17
CA ILE A 164 4.79 14.68 15.77
C ILE A 164 4.66 13.75 16.98
N ASP A 165 5.78 13.23 17.50
CA ASP A 165 5.86 12.24 18.58
C ASP A 165 4.97 10.99 18.35
N ASN A 166 4.70 10.65 17.08
CA ASN A 166 3.96 9.45 16.70
C ASN A 166 4.94 8.32 16.37
N TYR A 167 5.41 7.66 17.43
CA TYR A 167 6.40 6.59 17.34
C TYR A 167 5.96 5.40 16.47
N TYR A 168 4.64 5.16 16.32
CA TYR A 168 4.13 4.12 15.43
C TYR A 168 4.42 4.42 13.96
N ILE A 169 4.22 5.67 13.54
CA ILE A 169 4.53 6.11 12.18
C ILE A 169 6.05 6.09 11.96
N ALA A 170 6.83 6.56 12.95
CA ALA A 170 8.29 6.59 12.84
C ALA A 170 8.92 5.19 12.72
N VAL A 171 8.53 4.24 13.57
CA VAL A 171 9.08 2.87 13.58
C VAL A 171 8.66 2.09 12.33
N SER A 172 7.42 2.25 11.88
CA SER A 172 6.94 1.48 10.72
C SER A 172 7.60 1.88 9.40
N LEU A 173 8.17 3.09 9.31
CA LEU A 173 8.78 3.64 8.09
C LEU A 173 10.30 3.69 8.11
N SER A 174 10.94 3.51 9.27
CA SER A 174 12.40 3.44 9.41
C SER A 174 13.00 2.08 9.02
N ILE A 175 12.17 1.08 8.73
CA ILE A 175 12.58 -0.25 8.25
C ILE A 175 12.89 -0.24 6.72
N PHE A 176 12.65 0.89 6.04
CA PHE A 176 12.94 1.09 4.62
C PHE A 176 14.41 1.38 4.36
#